data_AF-A0A2N1VBV9-F1
#
_entry.id   AF-A0A2N1VBV9-F1
#
_cell.length_a   1.000
_cell.length_b   1.000
_cell.length_c   1.000
_cell.angle_alpha   90.00
_cell.angle_beta   90.00
_cell.angle_gamma   90.00
#
_symmetry.space_group_name_H-M   'P 1'
#
loop_
_entity.id
_entity.type
_entity.pdbx_description
1 polymer ?
#
loop_
_entity_poly.entity_id
_entity_poly.type
_entity_poly.pdbx_seq_one_letter_code
_entity_poly.pdbx_strand_id
1 'polypeptide(L)'
;MALLFTFFSLLLLFFLILLDIIPSNFGYSILMGIATATLNFLLFLAGYAYSIKKSNKTFLLFTIGGIGVRLLIILSLVVLSIKLLKVELLGFIFALFIWYVFYQIVEIIIVRQGLGKR
;
A
#
# COMPACT_ATOMS: atom_id res chain seq x y z
N MET A 1 -2.47 -8.53 -10.84
CA MET A 1 -1.98 -7.39 -11.63
C MET A 1 -1.27 -6.35 -10.76
N ALA A 2 -1.93 -5.76 -9.75
CA ALA A 2 -1.29 -4.75 -8.89
C ALA A 2 0.00 -5.22 -8.20
N LEU A 3 -0.02 -6.39 -7.54
CA LEU A 3 1.19 -6.94 -6.91
C LEU A 3 2.31 -7.26 -7.92
N LEU A 4 1.96 -7.64 -9.15
CA LEU A 4 2.93 -7.89 -10.21
C LEU A 4 3.59 -6.57 -10.66
N PHE A 5 2.80 -5.51 -10.81
CA PHE A 5 3.32 -4.17 -11.08
C PHE A 5 4.24 -3.69 -9.96
N THR A 6 3.84 -3.90 -8.70
CA THR A 6 4.68 -3.62 -7.53
C THR A 6 5.99 -4.41 -7.58
N PHE A 7 5.94 -5.70 -7.91
CA PHE A 7 7.15 -6.52 -8.05
C PHE A 7 8.11 -5.95 -9.11
N PHE A 8 7.60 -5.59 -10.29
CA PHE A 8 8.42 -4.98 -11.34
C PHE A 8 8.99 -3.63 -10.92
N SER A 9 8.24 -2.81 -10.19
CA SER A 9 8.76 -1.54 -9.67
C SER A 9 9.87 -1.71 -8.63
N LEU A 10 9.78 -2.75 -7.79
CA LEU A 10 10.84 -3.09 -6.83
C LEU A 10 12.09 -3.61 -7.54
N LEU A 11 11.90 -4.42 -8.58
CA LEU A 11 13.00 -4.87 -9.45
C LEU A 11 13.70 -3.67 -10.11
N LEU A 12 12.93 -2.73 -10.66
CA LEU A 12 13.46 -1.51 -11.25
C LEU A 12 14.24 -0.68 -10.21
N LEU A 13 13.66 -0.45 -9.03
CA LEU A 13 14.32 0.26 -7.94
C LEU A 13 15.64 -0.41 -7.55
N PHE A 14 15.64 -1.75 -7.44
CA PHE A 14 16.85 -2.52 -7.15
C PHE A 14 17.95 -2.30 -8.19
N PHE A 15 17.61 -2.33 -9.49
CA PHE A 15 18.57 -2.02 -10.55
C PHE A 15 19.08 -0.57 -10.49
N LEU A 16 18.21 0.40 -10.19
CA LEU A 16 18.62 1.81 -10.08
C LEU A 16 19.60 2.04 -8.91
N ILE A 17 19.43 1.30 -7.82
CA ILE A 17 20.38 1.30 -6.69
C ILE A 17 21.69 0.59 -7.08
N LEU A 18 21.60 -0.58 -7.73
CA LEU A 18 22.77 -1.37 -8.14
C LEU A 18 23.68 -0.62 -9.12
N LEU A 19 23.08 0.18 -10.01
CA LEU A 19 23.79 1.01 -10.99
C LEU A 19 24.23 2.37 -10.44
N ASP A 20 24.02 2.64 -9.15
CA ASP A 20 24.36 3.90 -8.46
C ASP A 20 23.73 5.15 -9.11
N ILE A 21 22.60 4.97 -9.82
CA ILE A 21 21.80 6.07 -10.38
C ILE A 21 21.08 6.82 -9.26
N ILE A 22 20.72 6.10 -8.20
CA ILE A 22 20.03 6.61 -7.03
C ILE A 22 20.82 6.21 -5.77
N PRO A 23 21.06 7.14 -4.82
CA PRO A 23 21.70 6.82 -3.55
C PRO A 23 20.94 5.75 -2.77
N SER A 24 21.66 4.82 -2.15
CA SER A 24 21.08 3.71 -1.38
C SER A 24 20.12 4.16 -0.27
N ASN A 25 20.44 5.26 0.43
CA ASN A 25 19.57 5.83 1.47
C ASN A 25 18.22 6.32 0.91
N PHE A 26 18.25 6.98 -0.26
CA PHE A 26 17.02 7.42 -0.94
C PHE A 26 16.23 6.21 -1.43
N GLY A 27 16.91 5.21 -2.01
CA GLY A 27 16.31 3.95 -2.43
C GLY A 27 15.63 3.18 -1.29
N TYR A 28 16.27 3.11 -0.12
CA TYR A 28 15.68 2.52 1.09
C TYR A 28 14.42 3.28 1.53
N SER A 29 14.43 4.60 1.43
CA SER A 29 13.29 5.45 1.79
C SER A 29 12.09 5.22 0.87
N ILE A 30 12.33 5.07 -0.45
CA ILE A 30 11.32 4.67 -1.43
C ILE A 30 10.76 3.28 -1.08
N LEU A 31 11.64 2.32 -0.80
CA LEU A 31 11.23 0.96 -0.46
C LEU A 31 10.31 0.93 0.76
N MET A 32 10.62 1.71 1.79
CA MET A 32 9.77 1.82 2.98
C MET A 32 8.39 2.43 2.67
N GLY A 33 8.33 3.42 1.77
CA GLY A 33 7.06 3.99 1.29
C GLY A 33 6.22 2.97 0.54
N ILE A 34 6.83 2.25 -0.41
CA ILE A 34 6.19 1.16 -1.17
C ILE A 34 5.70 0.05 -0.23
N ALA A 35 6.53 -0.36 0.73
CA ALA A 35 6.19 -1.40 1.69
C ALA A 35 4.98 -1.00 2.55
N THR A 36 4.95 0.24 3.04
CA THR A 36 3.83 0.78 3.84
C THR A 36 2.53 0.79 3.04
N ALA A 37 2.56 1.28 1.80
CA ALA A 37 1.39 1.27 0.92
C ALA A 37 0.93 -0.16 0.59
N THR A 38 1.88 -1.08 0.36
CA THR A 38 1.58 -2.48 0.05
C THR A 38 0.94 -3.19 1.24
N LEU A 39 1.43 -2.96 2.46
CA LEU A 39 0.81 -3.51 3.66
C LEU A 39 -0.65 -3.06 3.81
N ASN A 40 -0.92 -1.78 3.59
CA ASN A 40 -2.28 -1.24 3.59
C ASN A 40 -3.20 -1.96 2.58
N PHE A 41 -2.70 -2.21 1.38
CA PHE A 41 -3.43 -2.92 0.34
C PHE A 41 -3.67 -4.40 0.69
N LEU A 42 -2.68 -5.08 1.28
CA LEU A 42 -2.82 -6.45 1.76
C LEU A 42 -3.88 -6.56 2.87
N LEU A 43 -3.92 -5.60 3.80
CA LEU A 43 -4.97 -5.53 4.83
C LEU A 43 -6.37 -5.38 4.21
N PHE A 44 -6.50 -4.57 3.15
CA PHE A 44 -7.74 -4.51 2.39
C PHE A 44 -8.09 -5.84 1.76
N LEU A 45 -7.16 -6.50 1.06
CA LEU A 45 -7.43 -7.77 0.40
C LEU A 45 -7.90 -8.83 1.42
N ALA A 46 -7.28 -8.88 2.59
CA ALA A 46 -7.68 -9.77 3.67
C ALA A 46 -9.10 -9.47 4.17
N GLY A 47 -9.40 -8.21 4.49
CA GLY A 47 -10.73 -7.80 4.96
C GLY A 47 -11.83 -7.98 3.91
N TYR A 48 -11.51 -7.70 2.64
CA TYR A 48 -12.39 -7.89 1.50
C TYR A 48 -12.66 -9.38 1.26
N ALA A 49 -11.63 -10.23 1.22
CA ALA A 49 -11.79 -11.67 1.02
C ALA A 49 -12.62 -12.32 2.13
N TYR A 50 -12.45 -11.86 3.38
CA TYR A 50 -13.27 -12.31 4.51
C TYR A 50 -14.74 -11.87 4.37
N SER A 51 -14.98 -10.64 3.96
CA SER A 51 -16.30 -10.02 4.02
C SER A 51 -17.16 -10.20 2.76
N ILE A 52 -16.58 -10.47 1.59
CA ILE A 52 -17.29 -10.50 0.30
C ILE A 52 -18.42 -11.53 0.22
N LYS A 53 -18.40 -12.63 0.98
CA LYS A 53 -19.53 -13.60 1.02
C LYS A 53 -20.42 -13.47 2.27
N LYS A 54 -20.19 -12.44 3.10
CA LYS A 54 -20.94 -12.19 4.33
C LYS A 54 -22.07 -11.17 4.11
N SER A 55 -22.90 -10.97 5.13
CA SER A 55 -24.00 -9.99 5.09
C SER A 55 -23.53 -8.59 4.66
N ASN A 56 -24.44 -7.78 4.12
CA ASN A 56 -24.13 -6.41 3.68
C ASN A 56 -23.56 -5.55 4.81
N LYS A 57 -24.04 -5.74 6.04
CA LYS A 57 -23.51 -5.05 7.22
C LYS A 57 -22.03 -5.39 7.45
N THR A 58 -21.67 -6.67 7.43
CA THR A 58 -20.27 -7.11 7.59
C THR A 58 -19.40 -6.62 6.43
N PHE A 59 -19.91 -6.68 5.20
CA PHE A 59 -19.19 -6.16 4.03
C PHE A 59 -18.83 -4.69 4.17
N LEU A 60 -19.82 -3.83 4.44
CA LEU A 60 -19.62 -2.39 4.58
C LEU A 60 -18.68 -2.06 5.75
N LEU A 61 -18.77 -2.81 6.85
CA LEU A 61 -17.88 -2.63 7.99
C LEU A 61 -16.41 -2.87 7.60
N PHE A 62 -16.11 -3.92 6.84
CA PHE A 62 -14.73 -4.26 6.46
C PHE A 62 -14.20 -3.42 5.29
N THR A 63 -15.06 -3.05 4.32
CA THR A 63 -14.62 -2.27 3.15
C THR A 63 -14.55 -0.77 3.43
N ILE A 64 -15.57 -0.19 4.06
CA ILE A 64 -15.63 1.24 4.37
C ILE A 64 -15.11 1.51 5.78
N GLY A 65 -15.64 0.80 6.79
CA GLY A 65 -15.19 0.97 8.18
C GLY A 65 -13.72 0.59 8.38
N GLY A 66 -13.24 -0.41 7.63
CA GLY A 66 -11.83 -0.81 7.62
C GLY A 66 -10.87 0.28 7.16
N ILE A 67 -11.33 1.30 6.41
CA ILE A 67 -10.49 2.43 5.99
C ILE A 67 -9.97 3.18 7.22
N GLY A 68 -10.81 3.43 8.23
CA GLY A 68 -10.41 4.16 9.43
C GLY A 68 -9.28 3.46 10.19
N VAL A 69 -9.41 2.14 10.39
CA VAL A 69 -8.36 1.33 11.05
C VAL A 69 -7.07 1.34 10.24
N ARG A 70 -7.18 1.19 8.91
CA ARG A 70 -6.02 1.20 8.01
C ARG A 70 -5.30 2.55 7.98
N LEU A 71 -6.03 3.66 8.06
CA LEU A 71 -5.44 5.00 8.18
C LEU A 71 -4.65 5.17 9.47
N LEU A 72 -5.16 4.65 10.60
CA LEU A 72 -4.42 4.66 11.86
C LEU A 72 -3.12 3.84 11.75
N ILE A 73 -3.18 2.67 11.11
CA ILE A 73 -1.98 1.83 10.87
C ILE A 73 -0.96 2.57 10.00
N ILE A 74 -1.39 3.19 8.90
CA ILE A 74 -0.50 3.97 8.03
C ILE A 74 0.12 5.12 8.81
N LEU A 75 -0.67 5.87 9.60
CA LEU A 75 -0.15 6.96 10.41
C LEU A 75 0.94 6.48 11.38
N SER A 76 0.72 5.36 12.07
CA SER A 76 1.74 4.74 12.91
C SER A 76 3.00 4.38 12.13
N LEU A 77 2.86 3.77 10.95
CA LEU A 77 4.00 3.38 10.11
C LEU A 77 4.78 4.57 9.57
N VAL A 78 4.10 5.66 9.21
CA VAL A 78 4.73 6.93 8.81
C VAL A 78 5.56 7.49 9.95
N VAL A 79 5.00 7.57 11.16
CA VAL A 79 5.72 8.05 12.34
C VAL A 79 6.92 7.16 12.67
N LEU A 80 6.76 5.84 12.63
CA LEU A 80 7.85 4.88 12.86
C LEU A 80 8.95 5.03 11.80
N SER A 81 8.58 5.17 10.53
CA SER A 81 9.55 5.29 9.43
C SER A 81 10.38 6.57 9.54
N ILE A 82 9.74 7.70 9.84
CA ILE A 82 10.43 8.98 9.94
C ILE A 82 11.26 9.06 11.23
N LYS A 83 10.71 8.66 12.38
CA LYS A 83 11.39 8.83 13.68
C LYS A 83 12.40 7.73 14.00
N LEU A 84 12.10 6.47 13.70
CA LEU A 84 12.96 5.34 14.06
C LEU A 84 13.88 4.95 12.92
N LEU A 85 13.34 4.77 11.71
CA LEU A 85 14.11 4.32 10.56
C LEU A 85 14.90 5.44 9.89
N LYS A 86 14.66 6.70 10.28
CA LYS A 86 15.35 7.90 9.79
C LYS A 86 15.40 7.97 8.26
N VAL A 87 14.32 7.54 7.61
CA VAL A 87 14.20 7.58 6.15
C VAL A 87 14.22 9.02 5.65
N GLU A 88 14.72 9.20 4.43
CA GLU A 88 14.66 10.48 3.75
C GLU A 88 13.20 10.82 3.41
N LEU A 89 12.74 11.95 3.93
CA LEU A 89 11.33 12.33 3.94
C LEU A 89 10.73 12.37 2.53
N LEU A 90 11.45 12.94 1.57
CA LEU A 90 10.96 13.11 0.20
C LEU A 90 10.76 11.75 -0.48
N GLY A 91 11.78 10.90 -0.50
CA GLY A 91 11.70 9.57 -1.12
C GLY A 91 10.58 8.72 -0.50
N PHE A 92 10.43 8.78 0.82
CA PHE A 92 9.38 8.06 1.53
C PHE A 92 7.98 8.58 1.20
N ILE A 93 7.71 9.88 1.34
CA ILE A 93 6.37 10.46 1.14
C ILE A 93 5.92 10.30 -0.31
N PHE A 94 6.80 10.56 -1.29
CA PHE A 94 6.42 10.43 -2.70
C PHE A 94 6.11 8.98 -3.07
N ALA A 95 6.95 8.03 -2.64
CA ALA A 95 6.71 6.61 -2.88
C ALA A 95 5.41 6.14 -2.21
N LEU A 96 5.20 6.51 -0.93
CA LEU A 96 3.99 6.19 -0.20
C LEU A 96 2.75 6.74 -0.92
N PHE A 97 2.76 8.02 -1.31
CA PHE A 97 1.63 8.67 -1.97
C PHE A 97 1.29 8.01 -3.32
N ILE A 98 2.27 7.82 -4.19
CA ILE A 98 2.05 7.24 -5.52
C ILE A 98 1.50 5.81 -5.40
N TRP A 99 2.11 4.97 -4.55
CA TRP A 99 1.66 3.58 -4.39
C TRP A 99 0.32 3.51 -3.67
N TYR A 100 0.07 4.38 -2.70
CA TYR A 100 -1.21 4.42 -1.99
C TYR A 100 -2.36 4.76 -2.95
N VAL A 101 -2.20 5.81 -3.77
CA VAL A 101 -3.21 6.18 -4.78
C VAL A 101 -3.40 5.06 -5.81
N PHE A 102 -2.30 4.49 -6.32
CA PHE A 102 -2.37 3.35 -7.24
C PHE A 102 -3.17 2.19 -6.65
N TYR A 103 -2.86 1.78 -5.42
CA TYR A 103 -3.60 0.71 -4.76
C TYR A 103 -5.05 1.07 -4.52
N GLN A 104 -5.36 2.32 -4.13
CA GLN A 104 -6.74 2.72 -3.90
C GLN A 104 -7.61 2.67 -5.17
N ILE A 105 -7.03 3.00 -6.32
CA ILE A 105 -7.70 2.78 -7.62
C ILE A 105 -7.99 1.28 -7.82
N VAL A 106 -7.01 0.42 -7.53
CA VAL A 106 -7.18 -1.04 -7.63
C VAL A 106 -8.24 -1.55 -6.64
N GLU A 107 -8.29 -1.04 -5.41
CA GLU A 107 -9.30 -1.40 -4.41
C GLU A 107 -10.71 -1.12 -4.92
N ILE A 108 -10.94 0.07 -5.50
CA ILE A 108 -12.22 0.46 -6.08
C ILE A 108 -12.62 -0.50 -7.21
N ILE A 109 -11.68 -0.86 -8.09
CA ILE A 109 -11.93 -1.81 -9.17
C ILE A 109 -12.31 -3.19 -8.62
N ILE A 110 -11.58 -3.69 -7.60
CA ILE A 110 -11.85 -4.99 -6.97
C ILE A 110 -13.24 -5.00 -6.33
N VAL A 111 -13.57 -3.97 -5.54
CA VAL A 111 -14.88 -3.86 -4.89
C VAL A 111 -16.00 -3.81 -5.92
N ARG A 112 -15.85 -3.01 -6.98
CA ARG A 112 -16.86 -2.91 -8.05
C ARG A 112 -17.09 -4.25 -8.75
N GLN A 113 -16.02 -4.98 -9.07
CA GLN A 113 -16.13 -6.30 -9.70
C GLN A 113 -16.75 -7.35 -8.77
N GLY A 114 -16.52 -7.23 -7.47
CA GLY A 114 -17.10 -8.11 -6.45
C GLY A 114 -18.59 -7.91 -6.24
N LEU A 115 -19.05 -6.66 -6.25
CA LEU A 115 -20.46 -6.32 -6.07
C LEU A 115 -21.35 -6.96 -7.15
N GLY A 116 -20.87 -7.09 -8.39
CA GLY A 116 -21.60 -7.79 -9.45
C GLY A 116 -21.63 -9.32 -9.31
N LYS A 117 -20.89 -9.90 -8.36
CA LYS A 117 -20.81 -11.34 -8.10
C LYS A 117 -21.44 -11.76 -6.77
N ARG A 118 -22.00 -10.80 -6.02
CA ARG A 118 -22.78 -11.02 -4.80
C ARG A 118 -24.24 -11.20 -5.15
#